data_AF-A0A3C0BRW6-F1
#
_entry.id   AF-A0A3C0BRW6-F1
#
_cell.length_a   1.000
_cell.length_b   1.000
_cell.length_c   1.000
_cell.angle_alpha   90.00
_cell.angle_beta   90.00
_cell.angle_gamma   90.00
#
_symmetry.space_group_name_H-M   'P 1'
#
loop_
_entity.id
_entity.type
_entity.pdbx_description
1 polymer ?
#
loop_
_entity_poly.entity_id
_entity_poly.type
_entity_poly.pdbx_seq_one_letter_code
_entity_poly.pdbx_strand_id
1 'polypeptide(L)'
;MPAKHARALRLWLGVLALLIVAMVLVGGATRLTDSGLSITEWQPIMGAVPPLSEADWQKAFEAYQKIPEYTELKRGMSLDQFKTIYWWEWAHRFLGRLIGIAFFVPFIGFWLLGYIPRTLLPRLIG
;
A
#
# COMPACT_ATOMS: atom_id res chain seq x y z
N MET A 1 10.93 31.04 7.46
CA MET A 1 10.01 30.15 8.20
C MET A 1 10.48 30.00 9.65
N PRO A 2 9.57 29.96 10.63
CA PRO A 2 9.92 29.60 12.01
C PRO A 2 10.63 28.23 12.05
N ALA A 3 11.68 28.07 12.85
CA ALA A 3 12.47 26.83 12.93
C ALA A 3 11.62 25.58 13.25
N LYS A 4 10.56 25.76 14.04
CA LYS A 4 9.56 24.72 14.35
C LYS A 4 8.81 24.20 13.11
N HIS A 5 8.48 25.07 12.14
CA HIS A 5 7.79 24.67 10.90
C HIS A 5 8.72 23.84 10.02
N ALA A 6 10.00 24.23 9.92
CA ALA A 6 11.01 23.50 9.17
C ALA A 6 11.31 22.11 9.77
N ARG A 7 11.33 21.97 11.10
CA ARG A 7 11.50 20.66 11.76
C ARG A 7 10.32 19.73 11.46
N ALA A 8 9.09 20.22 11.56
CA ALA A 8 7.89 19.44 11.28
C ALA A 8 7.85 18.95 9.82
N LEU A 9 8.15 19.84 8.86
CA LEU A 9 8.22 19.49 7.44
C LEU A 9 9.32 18.44 7.17
N ARG A 10 10.52 18.60 7.74
CA ARG A 10 11.61 17.62 7.57
C ARG A 10 11.27 16.25 8.12
N LEU A 11 10.65 16.18 9.30
CA LEU A 11 10.22 14.91 9.88
C LEU A 11 9.14 14.24 9.04
N TRP A 12 8.14 15.01 8.58
CA TRP A 12 7.10 14.49 7.70
C TRP A 12 7.66 13.95 6.39
N LEU A 13 8.52 14.71 5.70
CA LEU A 13 9.18 14.26 4.47
C LEU A 13 10.09 13.05 4.73
N GLY A 14 10.78 13.00 5.87
CA GLY A 14 11.58 11.83 6.26
C GLY A 14 10.74 10.57 6.47
N VAL A 15 9.57 10.70 7.10
CA VAL A 15 8.61 9.60 7.25
C VAL A 15 8.10 9.13 5.88
N LEU A 16 7.73 10.07 4.99
CA LEU A 16 7.31 9.72 3.64
C LEU A 16 8.40 9.00 2.84
N ALA A 17 9.65 9.46 2.92
CA ALA A 17 10.77 8.81 2.26
C ALA A 17 10.97 7.37 2.77
N LEU A 18 10.89 7.16 4.09
CA LEU A 18 10.97 5.83 4.69
C LEU A 18 9.83 4.92 4.22
N LEU A 19 8.60 5.43 4.16
CA LEU A 19 7.45 4.67 3.68
C LEU A 19 7.60 4.30 2.19
N ILE A 20 8.14 5.19 1.37
CA ILE A 20 8.43 4.89 -0.05
C ILE A 20 9.47 3.77 -0.17
N VAL A 21 10.56 3.80 0.63
CA VAL A 21 11.54 2.71 0.66
C VAL A 21 10.87 1.39 1.04
N ALA A 22 10.03 1.38 2.08
CA ALA A 22 9.27 0.20 2.46
C ALA A 22 8.35 -0.29 1.33
N MET A 23 7.69 0.63 0.60
CA MET A 23 6.81 0.29 -0.52
C MET A 23 7.56 -0.39 -1.66
N VAL A 24 8.76 0.09 -1.98
CA VAL A 24 9.62 -0.52 -2.99
C VAL A 24 10.06 -1.92 -2.57
N LEU A 25 10.45 -2.12 -1.31
CA LEU A 25 10.88 -3.42 -0.79
C LEU A 25 9.73 -4.44 -0.79
N VAL A 26 8.57 -4.06 -0.26
CA VAL A 26 7.38 -4.93 -0.19
C VAL A 26 6.83 -5.21 -1.60
N GLY A 27 6.82 -4.21 -2.48
CA GLY A 27 6.45 -4.40 -3.89
C GLY A 27 7.41 -5.31 -4.65
N GLY A 28 8.71 -5.16 -4.40
CA GLY A 28 9.74 -6.05 -4.94
C GLY A 28 9.53 -7.50 -4.47
N ALA A 29 9.29 -7.71 -3.18
CA ALA A 29 8.97 -9.04 -2.63
C ALA A 29 7.69 -9.62 -3.26
N THR A 30 6.65 -8.80 -3.45
CA THR A 30 5.40 -9.21 -4.10
C THR A 30 5.65 -9.69 -5.53
N ARG A 31 6.51 -8.98 -6.27
CA ARG A 31 6.88 -9.36 -7.63
C ARG A 31 7.73 -10.63 -7.69
N LEU A 32 8.70 -10.79 -6.79
CA LEU A 32 9.62 -11.94 -6.75
C LEU A 32 8.94 -13.22 -6.26
N THR A 33 7.85 -13.11 -5.52
CA THR A 33 7.06 -14.26 -5.02
C THR A 33 5.93 -14.65 -5.96
N ASP A 34 5.74 -13.92 -7.07
CA ASP A 34 4.59 -14.01 -7.98
C ASP A 34 3.27 -13.99 -7.18
N SER A 35 3.13 -13.01 -6.30
CA SER A 35 1.94 -12.83 -5.47
C SER A 35 1.02 -11.72 -5.98
N GLY A 36 1.38 -11.01 -7.05
CA GLY A 36 0.66 -9.82 -7.53
C GLY A 36 -0.76 -10.04 -8.08
N LEU A 37 -1.24 -11.28 -8.11
CA LEU A 37 -2.54 -11.68 -8.62
C LEU A 37 -3.33 -12.57 -7.62
N SER A 38 -2.84 -12.68 -6.38
CA SER A 38 -3.47 -13.45 -5.30
C SER A 38 -4.79 -12.85 -4.80
N ILE A 39 -4.99 -11.53 -4.95
CA ILE A 39 -6.21 -10.79 -4.59
C ILE A 39 -6.95 -10.39 -5.86
N THR A 40 -7.89 -11.26 -6.26
CA THR A 40 -8.64 -11.14 -7.52
C THR A 40 -9.71 -10.05 -7.50
N GLU A 41 -10.26 -9.72 -6.33
CA GLU A 41 -11.27 -8.68 -6.20
C GLU A 41 -10.65 -7.28 -5.95
N TRP A 42 -11.21 -6.29 -6.64
CA TRP A 42 -10.86 -4.89 -6.40
C TRP A 42 -11.81 -4.29 -5.35
N GLN A 43 -11.35 -4.25 -4.10
CA GLN A 43 -12.10 -3.71 -2.96
C GLN A 43 -11.38 -2.45 -2.42
N PRO A 44 -11.75 -1.23 -2.84
CA PRO A 44 -10.99 -0.01 -2.53
C PRO A 44 -10.96 0.32 -1.03
N ILE A 45 -12.12 0.20 -0.40
CA ILE A 45 -12.36 0.53 1.01
C ILE A 45 -12.26 -0.73 1.87
N MET A 46 -13.03 -1.77 1.53
CA MET A 46 -13.10 -3.02 2.32
C MET A 46 -11.85 -3.89 2.18
N GLY A 47 -11.08 -3.75 1.10
CA GLY A 47 -9.82 -4.48 0.90
C GLY A 47 -8.66 -3.99 1.77
N ALA A 48 -8.91 -3.06 2.70
CA ALA A 48 -7.99 -2.75 3.79
C ALA A 48 -8.02 -3.84 4.88
N VAL A 49 -9.13 -4.58 5.02
CA VAL A 49 -9.27 -5.65 6.01
C VAL A 49 -9.00 -6.98 5.31
N PRO A 50 -8.02 -7.79 5.78
CA PRO A 50 -7.78 -9.13 5.23
C PRO A 50 -8.91 -10.10 5.65
N PRO A 51 -9.03 -11.28 5.04
CA PRO A 51 -10.00 -12.28 5.47
C PRO A 51 -9.78 -12.62 6.95
N LEU A 52 -10.86 -12.51 7.75
CA LEU A 52 -10.78 -12.67 9.21
C LEU A 52 -11.29 -14.04 9.67
N SER A 53 -12.10 -14.71 8.85
CA SER A 53 -12.64 -16.04 9.12
C SER A 53 -12.09 -17.08 8.16
N GLU A 54 -12.09 -18.35 8.58
CA GLU A 54 -11.68 -19.47 7.73
C GLU A 54 -12.57 -19.57 6.47
N ALA A 55 -13.87 -19.26 6.59
CA ALA A 55 -14.79 -19.23 5.47
C ALA A 55 -14.42 -18.14 4.44
N ASP A 56 -13.95 -16.97 4.89
CA ASP A 56 -13.52 -15.90 3.99
C ASP A 56 -12.20 -16.25 3.30
N TRP A 57 -11.27 -16.89 4.02
CA TRP A 57 -10.04 -17.43 3.43
C TRP A 57 -10.32 -18.46 2.34
N GLN A 58 -11.27 -19.37 2.60
CA GLN A 58 -11.66 -20.37 1.63
C GLN A 58 -12.30 -19.75 0.38
N LYS A 59 -13.18 -18.74 0.54
CA LYS A 59 -13.76 -18.01 -0.60
C LYS A 59 -12.71 -17.30 -1.44
N ALA A 60 -11.76 -16.62 -0.79
CA ALA A 60 -10.67 -15.94 -1.50
C ALA A 60 -9.80 -16.94 -2.26
N PHE A 61 -9.51 -18.10 -1.64
CA PHE A 61 -8.74 -19.16 -2.29
C PHE A 61 -9.50 -19.78 -3.47
N GLU A 62 -10.79 -20.06 -3.33
CA GLU A 62 -11.64 -20.55 -4.43
C GLU A 62 -11.71 -19.56 -5.59
N ALA A 63 -11.70 -18.24 -5.31
CA ALA A 63 -11.60 -17.22 -6.34
C ALA A 63 -10.24 -17.26 -7.06
N TYR A 64 -9.15 -17.43 -6.31
CA TYR A 64 -7.81 -17.59 -6.85
C TYR A 64 -7.64 -18.88 -7.68
N GLN A 65 -8.28 -19.99 -7.28
CA GLN A 65 -8.23 -21.24 -8.04
C GLN A 65 -8.82 -21.13 -9.46
N LYS A 66 -9.67 -20.13 -9.71
CA LYS A 66 -10.32 -19.89 -11.01
C LYS A 66 -9.45 -19.11 -12.00
N ILE A 67 -8.35 -18.49 -11.54
CA ILE A 67 -7.50 -17.69 -12.43
C ILE A 67 -6.40 -18.56 -13.09
N PRO A 68 -5.92 -18.18 -14.29
CA PRO A 68 -4.89 -18.93 -14.99
C PRO A 68 -3.60 -19.13 -14.19
N GLU A 69 -3.19 -18.16 -13.37
CA GLU A 69 -1.98 -18.28 -12.55
C GLU A 69 -1.99 -19.50 -11.63
N TYR A 70 -3.15 -19.82 -11.02
CA TYR A 70 -3.28 -21.03 -10.23
C TYR A 70 -3.16 -22.29 -11.09
N THR A 71 -3.83 -22.32 -12.23
CA THR A 71 -3.85 -23.51 -13.10
C THR A 71 -2.49 -23.80 -13.74
N GLU A 72 -1.76 -22.75 -14.15
CA GLU A 72 -0.52 -22.86 -14.93
C GLU A 72 0.74 -22.89 -14.04
N LEU A 73 0.76 -22.15 -12.92
CA LEU A 73 1.99 -21.94 -12.13
C LEU A 73 1.92 -22.46 -10.69
N LYS A 74 0.72 -22.54 -10.08
CA LYS A 74 0.56 -22.84 -8.65
C LYS A 74 -0.42 -23.98 -8.37
N ARG A 75 -0.60 -24.90 -9.33
CA ARG A 75 -1.60 -25.96 -9.22
C ARG A 75 -1.30 -26.89 -8.05
N GLY A 76 -2.32 -27.20 -7.25
CA GLY A 76 -2.19 -28.05 -6.08
C GLY A 76 -1.63 -27.34 -4.84
N MET A 77 -1.52 -26.00 -4.88
CA MET A 77 -1.17 -25.18 -3.73
C MET A 77 -2.16 -25.39 -2.57
N SER A 78 -1.67 -25.42 -1.33
CA SER A 78 -2.51 -25.48 -0.13
C SER A 78 -3.02 -24.09 0.28
N LEU A 79 -4.05 -24.07 1.14
CA LEU A 79 -4.57 -22.81 1.68
C LEU A 79 -3.50 -21.99 2.43
N ASP A 80 -2.57 -22.65 3.13
CA ASP A 80 -1.50 -21.96 3.87
C ASP A 80 -0.46 -21.33 2.94
N GLN A 81 -0.16 -21.99 1.82
CA GLN A 81 0.70 -21.43 0.78
C GLN A 81 0.00 -20.23 0.11
N PHE A 82 -1.31 -20.31 -0.12
CA PHE A 82 -2.10 -19.19 -0.62
C PHE A 82 -2.09 -18.00 0.36
N LYS A 83 -2.29 -18.24 1.66
CA LYS A 83 -2.21 -17.21 2.71
C LYS A 83 -0.87 -16.46 2.64
N THR A 84 0.24 -17.15 2.37
CA THR A 84 1.57 -16.54 2.25
C THR A 84 1.66 -15.54 1.09
N ILE A 85 1.21 -15.92 -0.12
CA ILE A 85 1.22 -14.98 -1.26
C ILE A 85 0.20 -13.85 -1.06
N TYR A 86 -0.97 -14.15 -0.49
CA TYR A 86 -1.99 -13.16 -0.17
C TYR A 86 -1.47 -12.06 0.75
N TRP A 87 -0.70 -12.43 1.79
CA TRP A 87 -0.15 -11.46 2.74
C TRP A 87 0.82 -10.48 2.10
N TRP A 88 1.64 -10.92 1.14
CA TRP A 88 2.54 -10.02 0.40
C TRP A 88 1.77 -8.98 -0.40
N GLU A 89 0.80 -9.44 -1.19
CA GLU A 89 -0.01 -8.54 -2.00
C GLU A 89 -0.87 -7.61 -1.14
N TRP A 90 -1.49 -8.14 -0.08
CA TRP A 90 -2.26 -7.34 0.86
C TRP A 90 -1.39 -6.28 1.54
N ALA A 91 -0.20 -6.64 2.02
CA ALA A 91 0.72 -5.71 2.67
C ALA A 91 1.17 -4.62 1.71
N HIS A 92 1.45 -4.96 0.46
CA HIS A 92 1.79 -3.99 -0.59
C HIS A 92 0.63 -3.01 -0.83
N ARG A 93 -0.60 -3.51 -1.03
CA ARG A 93 -1.80 -2.70 -1.24
C ARG A 93 -2.11 -1.83 -0.01
N PHE A 94 -1.98 -2.37 1.20
CA PHE A 94 -2.20 -1.66 2.46
C PHE A 94 -1.19 -0.52 2.64
N LEU A 95 0.09 -0.77 2.39
CA LEU A 95 1.15 0.22 2.49
C LEU A 95 0.94 1.38 1.51
N GLY A 96 0.50 1.10 0.28
CA GLY A 96 0.11 2.14 -0.68
C GLY A 96 -1.01 3.05 -0.15
N ARG A 97 -2.04 2.48 0.48
CA ARG A 97 -3.12 3.27 1.11
C ARG A 97 -2.60 4.11 2.28
N LEU A 98 -1.78 3.52 3.14
CA LEU A 98 -1.16 4.21 4.27
C LEU A 98 -0.32 5.41 3.82
N ILE A 99 0.46 5.25 2.75
CA ILE A 99 1.26 6.34 2.15
C ILE A 99 0.36 7.45 1.66
N GLY A 100 -0.74 7.12 0.96
CA GLY A 100 -1.72 8.10 0.51
C GLY A 100 -2.23 8.97 1.67
N ILE A 101 -2.66 8.33 2.77
CA ILE A 101 -3.16 9.05 3.96
C ILE A 101 -2.03 9.87 4.63
N ALA A 102 -0.85 9.27 4.82
CA ALA A 102 0.31 9.91 5.44
C ALA A 102 0.85 11.10 4.62
N PHE A 103 0.58 11.13 3.31
CA PHE A 103 0.84 12.27 2.46
C PHE A 103 -0.27 13.32 2.53
N PHE A 104 -1.51 12.94 2.21
CA PHE A 104 -2.61 13.89 2.01
C PHE A 104 -3.01 14.62 3.30
N VAL A 105 -3.10 13.93 4.44
CA VAL A 105 -3.58 14.53 5.69
C VAL A 105 -2.61 15.62 6.19
N PRO A 106 -1.30 15.37 6.33
CA PRO A 106 -0.37 16.42 6.76
C PRO A 106 -0.17 17.48 5.68
N PHE A 107 -0.23 17.13 4.38
CA PHE A 107 -0.13 18.10 3.30
C PHE A 107 -1.24 19.17 3.40
N ILE A 108 -2.50 18.75 3.54
CA ILE A 108 -3.63 19.67 3.72
C ILE A 108 -3.44 20.49 5.00
N GLY A 109 -3.05 19.85 6.10
CA GLY A 109 -2.78 20.54 7.37
C GLY A 109 -1.72 21.62 7.24
N PHE A 110 -0.56 21.32 6.64
CA PHE A 110 0.51 22.28 6.42
C PHE A 110 0.12 23.39 5.44
N TRP A 111 -0.69 23.08 4.43
CA TRP A 111 -1.20 24.08 3.49
C TRP A 111 -2.14 25.07 4.19
N LEU A 112 -3.14 24.58 4.94
CA LEU A 112 -4.10 25.41 5.67
C LEU A 112 -3.42 26.26 6.77
N LEU A 113 -2.41 25.71 7.45
CA LEU A 113 -1.67 26.40 8.50
C LEU A 113 -0.59 27.37 7.95
N GLY A 114 -0.42 27.48 6.62
CA GLY A 114 0.57 28.37 6.01
C GLY A 114 2.03 27.93 6.23
N TYR A 115 2.25 26.65 6.54
CA TYR A 115 3.60 26.06 6.68
C TYR A 115 4.28 25.92 5.32
N ILE A 116 3.52 25.91 4.23
CA ILE A 116 4.04 25.90 2.85
C ILE A 116 4.04 27.36 2.35
N PRO A 117 5.18 27.96 1.98
CA PRO A 117 5.23 29.35 1.62
C PRO A 117 4.61 29.52 0.22
N ARG A 118 3.71 30.50 0.06
CA ARG A 118 2.99 30.73 -1.20
C ARG A 118 3.91 31.00 -2.39
N THR A 119 5.17 31.37 -2.15
CA THR A 119 6.22 31.57 -3.17
C THR A 119 6.72 30.27 -3.81
N LEU A 120 6.42 29.10 -3.25
CA LEU A 120 6.74 27.79 -3.86
C LEU A 120 5.65 27.31 -4.83
N LEU A 121 4.44 27.88 -4.78
CA LEU A 121 3.32 27.49 -5.64
C LEU A 121 3.58 27.73 -7.14
N PRO A 122 4.16 28.88 -7.58
CA PRO A 122 4.45 29.08 -9.00
C PRO A 122 5.43 28.03 -9.57
N ARG A 123 6.41 27.60 -8.77
CA ARG A 123 7.45 26.63 -9.20
C ARG A 123 6.98 25.17 -9.22
N LEU A 124 5.82 24.88 -8.64
CA LEU A 124 5.21 23.54 -8.66
C LEU A 124 4.20 23.37 -9.80
N ILE A 125 3.78 24.47 -10.43
CA ILE A 125 2.79 24.48 -11.52
C ILE A 125 3.48 24.69 -12.88
N GLY A 126 4.73 25.17 -12.91
CA GLY A 126 5.54 25.32 -14.12
C GLY A 126 6.54 26.46 -13.98
#